data_AF-A0A257NPF4-F1
#
_entry.id   AF-A0A257NPF4-F1
#
_cell.length_a   1.000
_cell.length_b   1.000
_cell.length_c   1.000
_cell.angle_alpha   90.00
_cell.angle_beta   90.00
_cell.angle_gamma   90.00
#
_symmetry.space_group_name_H-M   'P 1'
#
loop_
_entity.id
_entity.type
_entity.pdbx_description
1 polymer ?
#
loop_
_entity_poly.entity_id
_entity_poly.type
_entity_poly.pdbx_seq_one_letter_code
_entity_poly.pdbx_strand_id
1 'polypeptide(L)'
;MLNSLSIRDVVLIERLDLHFAAGLTTLTGETGAGKSILLDSLGLALGARADTGLIRSGADQAVVAAAFSVKPDHPALTLLAEHGLDSEPEIFIRRILTRDGRSRALVNDQPVSVSFLKNLAAQLIEIQGQHEQVGLADPANHLFLLDSFGVPPAPRQVVAAAHKAWRDSAARLKAAEQKIE
;
A
#
# COMPACT_ATOMS: atom_id res chain seq x y z
N MET A 1 8.34 -3.85 -8.00
CA MET A 1 7.58 -4.38 -9.16
C MET A 1 6.68 -5.50 -8.65
N LEU A 2 5.41 -5.52 -9.08
CA LEU A 2 4.51 -6.65 -8.87
C LEU A 2 4.95 -7.80 -9.79
N ASN A 3 5.28 -8.96 -9.22
CA ASN A 3 5.74 -10.13 -9.97
C ASN A 3 4.63 -11.16 -10.19
N SER A 4 3.78 -11.36 -9.18
CA SER A 4 2.69 -12.32 -9.29
C SER A 4 1.47 -11.91 -8.48
N LEU A 5 0.30 -12.37 -8.93
CA LEU A 5 -0.98 -12.20 -8.27
C LEU A 5 -1.72 -13.54 -8.29
N SER A 6 -2.03 -14.05 -7.11
CA SER A 6 -2.78 -15.28 -6.90
C SER A 6 -4.13 -14.96 -6.27
N ILE A 7 -5.21 -15.41 -6.89
CA ILE A 7 -6.58 -15.16 -6.46
C ILE A 7 -7.28 -16.51 -6.27
N ARG A 8 -7.98 -16.66 -5.15
CA ARG A 8 -8.81 -17.81 -4.83
C ARG A 8 -10.18 -17.34 -4.35
N ASP A 9 -11.22 -17.88 -4.96
CA ASP A 9 -12.62 -17.70 -4.56
C ASP A 9 -13.09 -16.24 -4.45
N VAL A 10 -12.72 -15.41 -5.44
CA VAL A 10 -13.18 -14.01 -5.54
C VAL A 10 -14.20 -13.84 -6.66
N VAL A 11 -15.42 -13.43 -6.33
CA VAL A 11 -16.54 -13.17 -7.26
C VAL A 11 -16.76 -14.33 -8.23
N LEU A 12 -16.24 -14.25 -9.47
CA LEU A 12 -16.35 -15.31 -10.50
C LEU A 12 -15.09 -16.19 -10.60
N ILE A 13 -14.00 -15.80 -9.93
CA ILE A 13 -12.70 -16.46 -9.99
C ILE A 13 -12.63 -17.55 -8.92
N GLU A 14 -12.62 -18.81 -9.35
CA GLU A 14 -12.25 -19.94 -8.49
C GLU A 14 -10.76 -19.90 -8.15
N ARG A 15 -9.96 -19.84 -9.21
CA ARG A 15 -8.51 -19.87 -9.15
C ARG A 15 -7.94 -19.07 -10.31
N LEU A 16 -7.05 -18.15 -9.98
CA LEU A 16 -6.23 -17.45 -10.97
C LEU A 16 -4.82 -17.27 -10.41
N ASP A 17 -3.83 -17.52 -11.25
CA ASP A 17 -2.41 -17.27 -10.96
C ASP A 17 -1.83 -16.50 -12.14
N LEU A 18 -1.48 -15.22 -11.91
CA LEU A 18 -0.90 -14.32 -12.91
C LEU A 18 0.56 -14.05 -12.56
N HIS A 19 1.41 -14.02 -13.59
CA HIS A 19 2.80 -13.60 -13.50
C HIS A 19 2.98 -12.37 -14.40
N PHE A 20 3.64 -11.36 -13.88
CA PHE A 20 3.88 -10.09 -14.56
C PHE A 20 5.34 -10.02 -14.98
N ALA A 21 5.57 -9.61 -16.23
CA ALA A 21 6.88 -9.29 -16.73
C ALA A 21 7.17 -7.79 -16.56
N ALA A 22 8.45 -7.43 -16.55
CA ALA A 22 8.85 -6.04 -16.43
C ALA A 22 8.39 -5.23 -17.66
N GLY A 23 8.10 -3.95 -17.44
CA GLY A 23 7.61 -3.05 -18.47
C GLY A 23 6.07 -3.00 -18.52
N LEU A 24 5.52 -3.09 -19.73
CA LEU A 24 4.08 -2.95 -19.95
C LEU A 24 3.40 -4.32 -20.02
N THR A 25 2.48 -4.58 -19.10
CA THR A 25 1.55 -5.70 -19.19
C THR A 25 0.16 -5.16 -19.51
N THR A 26 -0.43 -5.59 -20.63
CA THR A 26 -1.78 -5.20 -21.05
C THR A 26 -2.74 -6.37 -20.85
N LEU A 27 -3.79 -6.13 -20.06
CA LEU A 27 -4.88 -7.08 -19.88
C LEU A 27 -6.04 -6.72 -20.80
N THR A 28 -6.39 -7.63 -21.70
CA THR A 28 -7.51 -7.49 -22.64
C THR A 28 -8.56 -8.56 -22.36
N GLY A 29 -9.81 -8.32 -22.76
CA GLY A 29 -10.90 -9.28 -22.62
C GLY A 29 -12.15 -8.82 -23.36
N GLU A 30 -13.16 -9.68 -23.39
CA GLU A 30 -14.45 -9.41 -24.03
C GLU A 30 -15.32 -8.43 -23.21
N THR A 31 -15.25 -8.53 -21.88
CA THR A 31 -16.01 -7.67 -20.95
C THR A 31 -15.09 -7.00 -19.93
N GLY A 32 -15.49 -5.82 -19.44
CA GLY A 32 -14.76 -5.09 -18.40
C GLY A 32 -14.80 -5.76 -17.03
N ALA A 33 -15.70 -6.73 -16.81
CA ALA A 33 -15.91 -7.38 -15.51
C ALA A 33 -14.66 -8.12 -15.01
N GLY A 34 -13.94 -8.83 -15.88
CA GLY A 34 -12.73 -9.54 -15.48
C GLY A 34 -11.61 -8.60 -15.01
N LYS A 35 -11.46 -7.45 -15.68
CA LYS A 35 -10.50 -6.42 -15.28
C LYS A 35 -10.88 -5.78 -13.94
N SER A 36 -12.15 -5.46 -13.73
CA SER A 36 -12.62 -4.90 -12.46
C SER A 36 -12.39 -5.88 -11.31
N ILE A 37 -12.76 -7.16 -11.47
CA ILE A 37 -12.54 -8.19 -10.44
C ILE A 37 -11.05 -8.32 -10.10
N LEU A 38 -10.16 -8.24 -11.10
CA LEU A 38 -8.71 -8.24 -10.87
C LEU A 38 -8.25 -7.04 -10.05
N LEU A 39 -8.73 -5.84 -10.38
CA LEU A 39 -8.38 -4.62 -9.63
C LEU A 39 -8.95 -4.65 -8.21
N ASP A 40 -10.18 -5.11 -8.03
CA ASP A 40 -10.79 -5.27 -6.70
C ASP A 40 -10.04 -6.29 -5.84
N SER A 41 -9.62 -7.40 -6.45
CA SER A 41 -8.79 -8.42 -5.78
C SER A 41 -7.44 -7.86 -5.37
N LEU A 42 -6.78 -7.13 -6.28
CA LEU A 42 -5.51 -6.47 -5.99
C LEU A 42 -5.68 -5.41 -4.89
N GLY A 43 -6.74 -4.59 -4.95
CA GLY A 43 -7.08 -3.62 -3.90
C GLY A 43 -7.28 -4.30 -2.54
N LEU A 44 -8.01 -5.41 -2.50
CA LEU A 44 -8.18 -6.22 -1.29
C LEU A 44 -6.82 -6.68 -0.72
N ALA A 45 -5.92 -7.18 -1.56
CA ALA A 45 -4.57 -7.57 -1.16
C ALA A 45 -3.76 -6.41 -0.58
N LEU A 46 -3.98 -5.19 -1.06
CA LEU A 46 -3.25 -3.97 -0.70
C LEU A 46 -3.87 -3.20 0.48
N GLY A 47 -4.90 -3.76 1.13
CA GLY A 47 -5.50 -3.16 2.32
C GLY A 47 -6.68 -2.23 2.04
N ALA A 48 -7.30 -2.32 0.86
CA ALA A 48 -8.62 -1.76 0.64
C ALA A 48 -9.66 -2.38 1.59
N ARG A 49 -10.81 -1.71 1.73
CA ARG A 49 -11.88 -2.18 2.60
C ARG A 49 -12.31 -3.57 2.17
N ALA A 50 -12.33 -4.51 3.10
CA ALA A 50 -12.82 -5.85 2.85
C ALA A 50 -14.35 -5.83 2.75
N ASP A 51 -14.87 -6.33 1.64
CA ASP A 51 -16.30 -6.51 1.37
C ASP A 51 -16.58 -8.00 1.16
N THR A 52 -17.45 -8.58 1.98
CA THR A 52 -17.82 -10.01 1.86
C THR A 52 -18.53 -10.31 0.54
N GLY A 53 -19.05 -9.30 -0.15
CA GLY A 53 -19.53 -9.42 -1.53
C GLY A 53 -18.45 -9.84 -2.54
N LEU A 54 -17.17 -9.69 -2.20
CA LEU A 54 -16.05 -10.20 -3.01
C LEU A 54 -15.91 -11.72 -2.91
N ILE A 55 -16.47 -12.39 -1.90
CA ILE A 55 -16.36 -13.85 -1.75
C ILE A 55 -17.25 -14.53 -2.78
N ARG A 56 -16.67 -15.44 -3.57
CA ARG A 56 -17.41 -16.25 -4.55
C ARG A 56 -18.59 -16.97 -3.90
N SER A 57 -19.70 -17.07 -4.63
CA SER A 57 -20.87 -17.80 -4.18
C SER A 57 -20.52 -19.27 -3.91
N GLY A 58 -20.91 -19.77 -2.73
CA GLY A 58 -20.59 -21.14 -2.29
C GLY A 58 -19.22 -21.33 -1.61
N ALA A 59 -18.36 -20.31 -1.57
CA ALA A 59 -17.08 -20.39 -0.86
C ALA A 59 -17.17 -19.79 0.56
N ASP A 60 -16.38 -20.31 1.51
CA ASP A 60 -16.35 -19.79 2.89
C ASP A 60 -15.41 -18.59 3.07
N GLN A 61 -14.47 -18.42 2.14
CA GLN A 61 -13.47 -17.35 2.19
C GLN A 61 -12.97 -16.99 0.79
N ALA A 62 -12.43 -15.80 0.66
CA ALA A 62 -11.62 -15.34 -0.46
C ALA A 62 -10.17 -15.14 0.00
N VAL A 63 -9.21 -15.50 -0.86
CA VAL A 63 -7.78 -15.30 -0.59
C VAL A 63 -7.13 -14.62 -1.79
N VAL A 64 -6.41 -13.53 -1.54
CA VAL A 64 -5.59 -12.87 -2.55
C VAL A 64 -4.17 -12.74 -2.03
N ALA A 65 -3.20 -13.13 -2.84
CA ALA A 65 -1.79 -12.98 -2.55
C ALA A 65 -1.08 -12.25 -3.70
N ALA A 66 -0.16 -11.35 -3.36
CA ALA A 66 0.65 -10.60 -4.30
C ALA A 66 2.12 -10.67 -3.88
N ALA A 67 3.01 -10.90 -4.85
CA ALA A 67 4.45 -10.90 -4.61
C ALA A 67 5.09 -9.70 -5.32
N PHE A 68 5.95 -9.00 -4.59
CA PHE A 68 6.68 -7.86 -5.09
C PHE A 68 8.18 -8.09 -4.99
N SER A 69 8.94 -7.64 -5.98
CA SER A 69 10.39 -7.45 -5.85
C SER A 69 10.72 -5.97 -5.82
N VAL A 70 11.50 -5.56 -4.85
CA VAL A 70 11.99 -4.18 -4.70
C VAL A 70 13.50 -4.12 -4.74
N LYS A 71 14.05 -2.93 -4.95
CA LYS A 71 15.50 -2.71 -4.83
C LYS A 71 15.91 -2.74 -3.36
N PRO A 72 17.18 -3.07 -3.03
CA PRO A 72 17.67 -3.12 -1.65
C PRO A 72 17.56 -1.79 -0.88
N ASP A 73 17.49 -0.66 -1.57
CA ASP A 73 17.36 0.69 -1.00
C ASP A 73 15.91 1.19 -0.93
N HIS A 74 14.93 0.32 -1.23
CA HIS A 74 13.54 0.72 -1.33
C HIS A 74 12.91 1.03 0.05
N PRO A 75 12.16 2.14 0.21
CA PRO A 75 11.59 2.55 1.50
C PRO A 75 10.71 1.51 2.19
N ALA A 76 10.06 0.63 1.41
CA ALA A 76 9.28 -0.50 1.93
C ALA A 76 10.09 -1.41 2.87
N LEU A 77 11.39 -1.63 2.59
CA LEU A 77 12.24 -2.50 3.41
C LEU A 77 12.52 -1.86 4.78
N THR A 78 12.76 -0.55 4.80
CA THR A 78 12.89 0.22 6.05
C THR A 78 11.61 0.12 6.88
N LEU A 79 10.45 0.29 6.23
CA LEU A 79 9.14 0.19 6.90
C LEU A 79 8.91 -1.21 7.50
N LEU A 80 9.32 -2.28 6.81
CA LEU A 80 9.25 -3.64 7.34
C LEU A 80 10.15 -3.80 8.58
N ALA A 81 11.41 -3.35 8.48
CA ALA A 81 12.38 -3.44 9.56
C ALA A 81 11.96 -2.67 10.82
N GLU A 82 11.41 -1.46 10.66
CA GLU A 82 10.89 -0.65 11.77
C GLU A 82 9.74 -1.33 12.53
N HIS A 83 8.99 -2.19 11.85
CA HIS A 83 7.90 -2.97 12.43
C HIS A 83 8.34 -4.39 12.88
N GLY A 84 9.63 -4.70 12.82
CA GLY A 84 10.20 -5.99 13.21
C GLY A 84 9.82 -7.14 12.28
N LEU A 85 9.43 -6.83 11.05
CA LEU A 85 9.10 -7.80 10.02
C LEU A 85 10.34 -8.14 9.19
N ASP A 86 10.30 -9.29 8.52
CA ASP A 86 11.33 -9.66 7.57
C ASP A 86 11.41 -8.64 6.40
N SER A 87 12.62 -8.17 6.11
CA SER A 87 12.90 -7.03 5.22
C SER A 87 13.73 -7.43 4.00
N GLU A 88 13.44 -8.61 3.46
CA GLU A 88 14.04 -9.07 2.21
C GLU A 88 13.48 -8.34 0.98
N PRO A 89 14.25 -8.25 -0.13
CA PRO A 89 13.80 -7.63 -1.38
C PRO A 89 12.54 -8.25 -2.00
N GLU A 90 12.21 -9.49 -1.64
CA GLU A 90 10.95 -10.14 -1.99
C GLU A 90 9.93 -9.94 -0.88
N ILE A 91 8.80 -9.34 -1.23
CA ILE A 91 7.74 -9.01 -0.30
C ILE A 91 6.47 -9.76 -0.74
N PHE A 92 6.01 -10.66 0.13
CA PHE A 92 4.80 -11.43 -0.08
C PHE A 92 3.68 -10.87 0.78
N ILE A 93 2.63 -10.40 0.12
CA ILE A 93 1.42 -9.90 0.77
C ILE A 93 0.31 -10.91 0.59
N ARG A 94 -0.44 -11.22 1.65
CA ARG A 94 -1.59 -12.11 1.58
C ARG A 94 -2.76 -11.58 2.40
N ARG A 95 -3.92 -11.48 1.77
CA ARG A 95 -5.18 -11.09 2.40
C ARG A 95 -6.16 -12.26 2.36
N ILE A 96 -6.77 -12.54 3.50
CA ILE A 96 -7.82 -13.55 3.65
C ILE A 96 -9.07 -12.83 4.15
N LEU A 97 -10.20 -13.08 3.50
CA LEU A 97 -11.50 -12.55 3.89
C LEU A 97 -12.47 -13.72 4.04
N THR A 98 -13.03 -13.89 5.23
CA THR A 98 -13.96 -14.97 5.53
C THR A 98 -15.41 -14.47 5.49
N ARG A 99 -16.36 -15.36 5.23
CA ARG A 99 -17.79 -15.03 5.06
C ARG A 99 -18.45 -14.43 6.30
N ASP A 100 -17.87 -14.67 7.47
CA ASP A 100 -18.26 -14.05 8.73
C ASP A 100 -17.75 -12.60 8.91
N GLY A 101 -17.11 -12.03 7.89
CA GLY A 101 -16.61 -10.65 7.87
C GLY A 101 -15.23 -10.48 8.50
N ARG A 102 -14.60 -11.53 9.03
CA ARG A 102 -13.22 -11.43 9.52
C ARG A 102 -12.26 -11.29 8.34
N SER A 103 -11.24 -10.45 8.52
CA SER A 103 -10.20 -10.26 7.51
C SER A 103 -8.82 -10.26 8.14
N ARG A 104 -7.91 -11.05 7.57
CA ARG A 104 -6.53 -11.21 8.02
C ARG A 104 -5.58 -10.73 6.94
N ALA A 105 -4.61 -9.91 7.30
CA ALA A 105 -3.51 -9.52 6.45
C ALA A 105 -2.23 -10.18 6.95
N LEU A 106 -1.41 -10.65 6.01
CA LEU A 106 -0.08 -11.17 6.27
C LEU A 106 0.91 -10.51 5.32
N VAL A 107 2.12 -10.29 5.84
CA VAL A 107 3.30 -9.88 5.05
C VAL A 107 4.43 -10.82 5.42
N ASN A 108 5.06 -11.48 4.44
CA ASN A 108 6.11 -12.48 4.64
C ASN A 108 5.71 -13.53 5.70
N ASP A 109 4.48 -14.04 5.56
CA ASP A 109 3.80 -14.99 6.47
C ASP A 109 3.59 -14.54 7.92
N GLN A 110 3.88 -13.28 8.23
CA GLN A 110 3.63 -12.69 9.55
C GLN A 110 2.33 -11.87 9.53
N PRO A 111 1.47 -11.98 10.57
CA PRO A 111 0.22 -11.23 10.63
C PRO A 111 0.46 -9.74 10.86
N VAL A 112 -0.24 -8.90 10.11
CA VAL A 112 -0.13 -7.43 10.22
C VAL A 112 -1.50 -6.75 10.31
N SER A 113 -1.53 -5.50 10.76
CA SER A 113 -2.74 -4.68 10.71
C SER A 113 -3.06 -4.23 9.29
N VAL A 114 -4.33 -3.93 9.02
CA VAL A 114 -4.77 -3.40 7.71
C VAL A 114 -4.18 -2.02 7.44
N SER A 115 -4.02 -1.20 8.49
CA SER A 115 -3.42 0.13 8.38
C SER A 115 -1.95 0.06 7.98
N PHE A 116 -1.19 -0.87 8.58
CA PHE A 116 0.19 -1.13 8.18
C PHE A 116 0.27 -1.63 6.73
N LEU A 117 -0.58 -2.60 6.38
CA LEU A 117 -0.65 -3.13 5.01
C LEU A 117 -0.92 -2.02 3.98
N LYS A 118 -1.86 -1.11 4.27
CA LYS A 118 -2.16 0.03 3.40
C LYS A 118 -0.98 0.99 3.26
N ASN A 119 -0.24 1.24 4.34
CA ASN A 119 0.98 2.07 4.30
C ASN A 119 2.07 1.40 3.44
N LEU A 120 2.31 0.10 3.65
CA LEU A 120 3.26 -0.67 2.87
C LEU A 120 2.88 -0.70 1.39
N ALA A 121 1.61 -0.95 1.06
CA ALA A 121 1.11 -0.97 -0.31
C ALA A 121 1.36 0.35 -1.05
N ALA A 122 1.16 1.50 -0.38
CA ALA A 122 1.40 2.82 -0.96
C ALA A 122 2.86 3.06 -1.36
N GLN A 123 3.82 2.32 -0.77
CA GLN A 123 5.23 2.34 -1.19
C GLN A 123 5.49 1.42 -2.40
N LEU A 124 4.69 0.37 -2.58
CA LEU A 124 4.98 -0.71 -3.53
C LEU A 124 4.30 -0.53 -4.89
N ILE A 125 3.11 0.06 -4.90
CA ILE A 125 2.28 0.17 -6.10
C ILE A 125 1.34 1.38 -6.02
N GLU A 126 1.17 2.04 -7.16
CA GLU A 126 0.17 3.07 -7.35
C GLU A 126 -0.90 2.53 -8.30
N ILE A 127 -2.16 2.55 -7.86
CA ILE A 127 -3.31 2.14 -8.68
C ILE A 127 -4.02 3.39 -9.16
N GLN A 128 -4.33 3.42 -10.45
CA GLN A 128 -5.04 4.52 -11.10
C GLN A 128 -6.38 4.00 -11.62
N GLY A 129 -7.48 4.42 -10.99
CA GLY A 129 -8.83 3.95 -11.30
C GLY A 129 -9.89 5.03 -11.06
N GLN A 130 -11.13 4.76 -11.47
CA GLN A 130 -12.25 5.71 -11.41
C GLN A 130 -12.66 6.18 -10.00
N HIS A 131 -12.18 5.51 -8.94
CA HIS A 131 -12.59 5.76 -7.55
C HIS A 131 -11.44 5.97 -6.55
N GLU A 132 -10.19 6.11 -7.00
CA GLU A 132 -9.04 6.30 -6.11
C GLU A 132 -8.46 7.72 -6.23
N GLN A 133 -8.54 8.49 -5.14
CA GLN A 133 -7.94 9.83 -5.01
C GLN A 133 -6.49 9.80 -4.51
N VAL A 134 -5.86 8.62 -4.43
CA VAL A 134 -4.52 8.47 -3.84
C VAL A 134 -3.49 8.45 -4.96
N GLY A 135 -2.48 9.32 -4.86
CA GLY A 135 -1.41 9.45 -5.87
C GLY A 135 -1.28 10.89 -6.38
N LEU A 136 -1.20 11.06 -7.70
CA LEU A 136 -1.12 12.38 -8.35
C LEU A 136 -2.27 13.35 -8.03
N ALA A 137 -3.44 12.83 -7.68
CA ALA A 137 -4.61 13.65 -7.36
C ALA A 137 -4.67 14.10 -5.89
N ASP A 138 -3.76 13.61 -5.03
CA ASP A 138 -3.72 13.97 -3.62
C ASP A 138 -2.99 15.31 -3.41
N PRO A 139 -3.68 16.37 -2.94
CA PRO A 139 -3.05 17.66 -2.67
C PRO A 139 -1.88 17.59 -1.68
N ALA A 140 -1.86 16.60 -0.79
CA ALA A 140 -0.75 16.41 0.16
C ALA A 140 0.57 16.09 -0.56
N ASN A 141 0.52 15.47 -1.75
CA ASN A 141 1.69 15.09 -2.53
C ASN A 141 2.12 16.15 -3.56
N HIS A 142 1.26 17.13 -3.86
CA HIS A 142 1.52 18.14 -4.91
C HIS A 142 2.75 19.00 -4.62
N LEU A 143 2.94 19.37 -3.35
CA LEU A 143 4.10 20.19 -2.96
C LEU A 143 5.41 19.44 -3.21
N PHE A 144 5.46 18.15 -2.87
CA PHE A 144 6.64 17.31 -3.13
C PHE A 144 6.94 17.18 -4.63
N LEU A 145 5.91 17.04 -5.46
CA LEU A 145 6.06 16.97 -6.92
C LEU A 145 6.61 18.28 -7.49
N LEU A 146 6.06 19.43 -7.06
CA LEU A 146 6.52 20.75 -7.48
C LEU A 146 7.97 21.01 -7.06
N ASP A 147 8.29 20.68 -5.81
CA ASP A 147 9.63 20.77 -5.24
C ASP A 147 10.63 19.90 -6.01
N SER A 148 10.22 18.71 -6.40
CA SER A 148 11.10 17.79 -7.15
C SER A 148 11.34 18.26 -8.59
N PHE A 149 10.43 19.03 -9.17
CA PHE A 149 10.60 19.62 -10.50
C PHE A 149 11.59 20.78 -10.52
N GLY A 150 11.49 21.70 -9.55
CA GLY A 150 12.18 23.00 -9.61
C GLY A 150 13.15 23.30 -8.47
N VAL A 151 13.15 22.51 -7.40
CA VAL A 151 13.90 22.84 -6.17
C VAL A 151 14.97 21.77 -5.89
N PRO A 152 16.26 22.14 -5.92
CA PRO A 152 17.33 21.23 -5.55
C PRO A 152 17.13 20.67 -4.12
N PRO A 153 17.63 19.46 -3.81
CA PRO A 153 17.45 18.86 -2.48
C PRO A 153 18.02 19.71 -1.33
N ALA A 154 19.12 20.42 -1.55
CA ALA A 154 19.83 21.15 -0.49
C ALA A 154 18.99 22.25 0.18
N PRO A 155 18.36 23.20 -0.56
CA PRO A 155 17.43 24.17 0.03
C PRO A 155 16.29 23.52 0.81
N ARG A 156 15.73 22.41 0.30
CA ARG A 156 14.63 21.69 0.95
C ARG A 156 15.04 21.12 2.30
N GLN A 157 16.23 20.53 2.37
CA GLN A 157 16.80 20.02 3.62
C GLN A 157 17.04 21.13 4.65
N VAL A 158 17.56 22.29 4.22
CA VAL A 158 17.78 23.44 5.10
C VAL A 158 16.47 23.94 5.70
N VAL A 159 15.44 24.13 4.88
CA VAL A 159 14.12 24.59 5.35
C VAL A 159 13.50 23.56 6.29
N ALA A 160 13.56 22.26 5.96
CA ALA A 160 13.03 21.20 6.80
C ALA A 160 13.72 21.17 8.18
N ALA A 161 15.05 21.31 8.21
CA ALA A 161 15.82 21.36 9.46
C ALA A 161 15.47 22.59 10.31
N ALA A 162 15.40 23.78 9.68
CA ALA A 162 15.04 25.02 10.37
C ALA A 162 13.62 24.96 10.95
N HIS A 163 12.66 24.44 10.17
CA HIS A 163 11.28 24.27 10.62
C HIS A 163 11.17 23.27 11.80
N LYS A 164 11.89 22.15 11.74
CA LYS A 164 11.96 21.19 12.86
C LYS A 164 12.51 21.84 14.13
N ALA A 165 13.64 22.55 14.01
CA ALA A 165 14.27 23.24 15.15
C ALA A 165 13.35 24.31 15.78
N TRP A 166 12.63 25.06 14.95
CA TRP A 166 11.62 26.02 15.42
C TRP A 166 10.49 25.33 16.17
N ARG A 167 9.91 24.27 15.59
CA ARG A 167 8.84 23.49 16.21
C ARG A 167 9.23 22.89 17.55
N ASP A 168 10.42 22.31 17.65
CA ASP A 168 10.93 21.73 18.88
C ASP A 168 11.16 22.80 19.96
N SER A 169 11.57 24.00 19.55
CA SER A 169 11.74 25.14 20.46
C SER A 169 10.40 25.71 20.95
N ALA A 170 9.42 25.82 20.05
CA ALA A 170 8.06 26.25 20.40
C ALA A 170 7.37 25.26 21.36
N ALA A 171 7.54 23.95 21.13
CA ALA A 171 7.02 22.92 22.02
C ALA A 171 7.66 22.99 23.42
N ARG A 172 8.98 23.23 23.50
CA ARG A 172 9.70 23.41 24.78
C ARG A 172 9.23 24.66 25.52
N LEU A 173 9.03 25.77 24.82
CA LEU A 173 8.51 27.01 25.42
C LEU A 173 7.12 26.77 26.03
N LYS A 174 6.20 26.20 25.26
CA LYS A 174 4.84 25.91 25.72
C LYS A 174 4.83 24.99 26.96
N ALA A 175 5.69 23.97 26.98
CA ALA A 175 5.82 23.07 28.12
C ALA A 175 6.44 23.75 29.36
N ALA A 176 7.27 24.78 29.18
CA ALA A 176 7.83 25.56 30.28
C ALA A 176 6.79 26.54 30.85
N GLU A 177 6.00 27.19 30.00
CA GLU A 177 4.89 28.07 30.41
C GLU A 177 3.85 27.31 31.24
N GLN A 178 3.46 26.10 30.82
CA GLN A 178 2.52 25.25 31.56
C GLN A 178 3.03 24.74 32.92
N LYS A 179 4.33 24.84 33.21
CA LYS A 179 4.90 24.47 34.51
C LYS A 179 4.97 25.66 35.49
N ILE A 180 4.77 26.87 34.96
CA ILE A 180 4.79 28.11 35.74
C ILE A 180 3.37 28.48 36.20
N GLU A 181 2.34 28.06 35.45
CA GLU A 181 0.93 28.00 35.92
C GLU A 181 0.69 26.83 36.89
#